data_AF-A0A2A5VEV7-F1
#
_entry.id   AF-A0A2A5VEV7-F1
#
_cell.length_a   1.000
_cell.length_b   1.000
_cell.length_c   1.000
_cell.angle_alpha   90.00
_cell.angle_beta   90.00
_cell.angle_gamma   90.00
#
_symmetry.space_group_name_H-M   'P 1'
#
loop_
_entity.id
_entity.type
_entity.pdbx_description
1 polymer ?
#
loop_
_entity_poly.entity_id
_entity_poly.type
_entity_poly.pdbx_seq_one_letter_code
_entity_poly.pdbx_strand_id
1 'polypeptide(L)'
;MQPKPTDLNPVDERLLELQNEVREHFGWGLQADIDSALALASKLDDYEIESWSKPWRAQTVASLHRRLVLRDTKVAILGAAITTDEVEEILESNCLLIAADGSCGVLDTLPNSVSERAWSRLVCIVSDGDGGEGTVAAVKRGVPVILHAHGDNSDSWSELLELASSQRSPPPIVLTHQTPESIEGMHNPGGFTDGDRAVCFARALGVQRDDILLLGTRTDLVGEWSGTTNPKRKLVKLQWMAEVLQHLGFLV
;
A
#
# COMPACT_ATOMS: atom_id res chain seq x y z
N MET A 1 27.39 3.35 -1.73
CA MET A 1 26.54 3.96 -2.77
C MET A 1 25.44 4.72 -2.05
N GLN A 2 25.13 5.96 -2.43
CA GLN A 2 23.91 6.58 -1.92
C GLN A 2 22.70 5.79 -2.46
N PRO A 3 21.70 5.49 -1.63
CA PRO A 3 20.50 4.79 -2.08
C PRO A 3 19.83 5.59 -3.19
N LYS A 4 19.38 4.92 -4.26
CA LYS A 4 18.62 5.62 -5.30
C LYS A 4 17.22 5.90 -4.78
N PRO A 5 16.57 7.02 -5.16
CA PRO A 5 15.19 7.30 -4.79
C PRO A 5 14.18 6.21 -5.20
N THR A 6 14.58 5.29 -6.09
CA THR A 6 13.79 4.15 -6.55
C THR A 6 13.91 2.90 -5.69
N ASP A 7 14.80 2.88 -4.70
CA ASP A 7 15.09 1.66 -3.93
C ASP A 7 14.07 1.44 -2.78
N LEU A 8 13.16 2.40 -2.55
CA LEU A 8 12.07 2.36 -1.55
C LEU A 8 12.52 1.83 -0.18
N ASN A 9 13.72 2.22 0.24
CA ASN A 9 14.27 1.91 1.55
C ASN A 9 13.48 2.67 2.64
N PRO A 10 13.42 2.13 3.86
CA PRO A 10 12.74 2.83 4.94
C PRO A 10 13.45 4.15 5.23
N VAL A 11 12.69 5.18 5.58
CA VAL A 11 13.26 6.51 5.93
C VAL A 11 14.00 6.50 7.27
N ASP A 12 13.79 5.46 8.08
CA ASP A 12 14.42 5.22 9.37
C ASP A 12 14.42 3.70 9.65
N GLU A 13 15.54 3.16 10.13
CA GLU A 13 15.68 1.72 10.47
C GLU A 13 14.69 1.28 11.56
N ARG A 14 14.24 2.20 12.41
CA ARG A 14 13.21 1.94 13.44
C ARG A 14 11.93 1.34 12.85
N LEU A 15 11.60 1.66 11.60
CA LEU A 15 10.42 1.10 10.93
C LEU A 15 10.53 -0.41 10.70
N LEU A 16 11.74 -0.93 10.53
CA LEU A 16 12.00 -2.38 10.39
C LEU A 16 12.01 -3.07 11.75
N GLU A 17 12.53 -2.39 12.78
CA GLU A 17 12.47 -2.88 14.16
C GLU A 17 11.03 -3.05 14.63
N LEU A 18 10.16 -2.09 14.34
CA LEU A 18 8.72 -2.18 14.64
C LEU A 18 8.07 -3.41 13.99
N GLN A 19 8.48 -3.81 12.78
CA GLN A 19 7.98 -5.05 12.17
C GLN A 19 8.38 -6.28 13.00
N ASN A 20 9.58 -6.31 13.57
CA ASN A 20 10.03 -7.38 14.46
C ASN A 20 9.22 -7.39 15.76
N GLU A 21 9.01 -6.23 16.38
CA GLU A 21 8.24 -6.11 17.63
C GLU A 21 6.78 -6.54 17.44
N VAL A 22 6.16 -6.19 16.31
CA VAL A 22 4.80 -6.66 15.99
C VAL A 22 4.78 -8.19 15.86
N ARG A 23 5.73 -8.79 15.13
CA ARG A 23 5.84 -10.25 15.03
C ARG A 23 5.99 -10.90 16.39
N GLU A 24 6.89 -10.39 17.23
CA GLU A 24 7.10 -10.89 18.60
C GLU A 24 5.83 -10.78 19.44
N HIS A 25 5.14 -9.63 19.38
CA HIS A 25 3.91 -9.39 20.13
C HIS A 25 2.81 -10.40 19.80
N PHE A 26 2.63 -10.74 18.52
CA PHE A 26 1.61 -11.67 18.08
C PHE A 26 2.08 -13.13 18.03
N GLY A 27 3.36 -13.41 18.30
CA GLY A 27 3.97 -14.73 18.16
C GLY A 27 4.03 -15.21 16.72
N TRP A 28 4.15 -14.31 15.75
CA TRP A 28 4.28 -14.64 14.33
C TRP A 28 5.74 -14.90 13.96
N GLY A 29 5.96 -15.97 13.20
CA GLY A 29 7.31 -16.38 12.79
C GLY A 29 7.80 -15.60 11.57
N LEU A 30 9.02 -15.08 11.64
CA LEU A 30 9.68 -14.42 10.51
C LEU A 30 9.77 -15.32 9.26
N GLN A 31 9.93 -16.63 9.43
CA GLN A 31 10.05 -17.55 8.30
C GLN A 31 8.82 -17.51 7.38
N ALA A 32 7.61 -17.34 7.94
CA ALA A 32 6.41 -17.25 7.12
C ALA A 32 6.41 -16.00 6.22
N ASP A 33 6.87 -14.85 6.74
CA ASP A 33 7.04 -13.63 5.93
C ASP A 33 8.07 -13.84 4.80
N ILE A 34 9.19 -14.53 5.09
CA ILE A 34 10.22 -14.86 4.11
C ILE A 34 9.67 -15.78 3.02
N ASP A 35 8.99 -16.86 3.40
CA ASP A 35 8.44 -17.84 2.48
C ASP A 35 7.40 -17.20 1.54
N SER A 36 6.51 -16.37 2.09
CA SER A 36 5.52 -15.61 1.30
C SER A 36 6.18 -14.63 0.33
N ALA A 37 7.21 -13.89 0.77
CA ALA A 37 7.90 -12.93 -0.08
C ALA A 37 8.65 -13.59 -1.24
N LEU A 38 9.37 -14.69 -0.97
CA LEU A 38 10.07 -15.45 -2.01
C LEU A 38 9.08 -16.11 -2.97
N ALA A 39 7.97 -16.65 -2.47
CA ALA A 39 6.91 -17.23 -3.29
C ALA A 39 6.25 -16.18 -4.20
N LEU A 40 5.93 -14.99 -3.68
CA LEU A 40 5.37 -13.90 -4.45
C LEU A 40 6.33 -13.43 -5.56
N ALA A 41 7.62 -13.23 -5.23
CA ALA A 41 8.63 -12.84 -6.20
C ALA A 41 8.78 -13.89 -7.32
N SER A 42 8.87 -15.17 -6.96
CA SER A 42 8.96 -16.28 -7.92
C SER A 42 7.71 -16.35 -8.80
N LYS A 43 6.51 -16.27 -8.20
CA LYS A 43 5.25 -16.34 -8.93
C LYS A 43 5.12 -15.20 -9.93
N LEU A 44 5.50 -13.98 -9.55
CA LEU A 44 5.43 -12.83 -10.45
C LEU A 44 6.38 -12.99 -11.65
N ASP A 45 7.58 -13.53 -11.41
CA ASP A 45 8.58 -13.78 -12.46
C ASP A 45 8.17 -14.93 -13.41
N ASP A 46 7.25 -15.82 -13.01
CA ASP A 46 6.67 -16.86 -13.87
C ASP A 46 5.65 -16.31 -14.90
N TYR A 47 5.12 -15.11 -14.70
CA TYR A 47 4.21 -14.49 -15.66
C TYR A 47 4.98 -13.85 -16.82
N GLU A 48 4.59 -14.18 -18.05
CA GLU A 48 5.11 -13.54 -19.27
C GLU A 48 4.47 -12.16 -19.54
N ILE A 49 4.40 -11.31 -18.51
CA ILE A 49 3.82 -9.96 -18.58
C ILE A 49 4.96 -8.93 -18.46
N GLU A 50 5.26 -8.24 -19.57
CA GLU A 50 6.41 -7.33 -19.65
C GLU A 50 6.40 -6.26 -18.54
N SER A 51 5.22 -5.66 -18.27
CA SER A 51 5.04 -4.61 -17.27
C SER A 51 5.30 -5.08 -15.83
N TRP A 52 5.42 -6.39 -15.59
CA TRP A 52 5.70 -6.96 -14.27
C TRP A 52 7.18 -7.30 -14.07
N SER A 53 8.00 -7.26 -15.13
CA SER A 53 9.43 -7.53 -15.04
C SER A 53 10.18 -6.51 -14.17
N LYS A 54 11.30 -6.93 -13.55
CA LYS A 54 12.13 -6.09 -12.66
C LYS A 54 12.41 -4.66 -13.21
N PRO A 55 12.80 -4.47 -14.49
CA PRO A 55 13.02 -3.12 -15.03
C PRO A 55 11.74 -2.26 -15.07
N TRP A 56 10.60 -2.85 -15.42
CA TRP A 56 9.31 -2.17 -15.48
C TRP A 56 8.76 -1.86 -14.08
N ARG A 57 9.03 -2.71 -13.08
CA ARG A 57 8.76 -2.38 -11.65
C ARG A 57 9.54 -1.14 -11.22
N ALA A 58 10.84 -1.08 -11.52
CA ALA A 58 11.67 0.09 -11.23
C ALA A 58 11.19 1.35 -11.98
N GLN A 59 10.75 1.22 -13.24
CA GLN A 59 10.17 2.32 -14.01
C GLN A 59 8.85 2.80 -13.40
N THR A 60 8.03 1.89 -12.86
CA THR A 60 6.78 2.22 -12.16
C THR A 60 7.07 3.07 -10.92
N VAL A 61 8.03 2.67 -10.09
CA VAL A 61 8.49 3.47 -8.93
C VAL A 61 8.99 4.84 -9.38
N ALA A 62 9.83 4.92 -10.43
CA ALA A 62 10.31 6.18 -10.96
C ALA A 62 9.18 7.08 -11.51
N SER A 63 8.11 6.49 -12.07
CA SER A 63 6.91 7.21 -12.51
C SER A 63 6.14 7.80 -11.33
N LEU A 64 5.95 7.00 -10.27
CA LEU A 64 5.30 7.45 -9.04
C LEU A 64 6.11 8.57 -8.38
N HIS A 65 7.44 8.44 -8.28
CA HIS A 65 8.32 9.49 -7.77
C HIS A 65 8.14 10.81 -8.54
N ARG A 66 8.14 10.77 -9.88
CA ARG A 66 7.92 11.97 -10.71
C ARG A 66 6.55 12.61 -10.48
N ARG A 67 5.52 11.82 -10.19
CA ARG A 67 4.15 12.32 -9.97
C ARG A 67 3.94 12.88 -8.57
N LEU A 68 4.49 12.20 -7.55
CA LEU A 68 4.22 12.46 -6.14
C LEU A 68 5.27 13.34 -5.45
N VAL A 69 6.49 13.41 -5.98
CA VAL A 69 7.63 14.10 -5.30
C VAL A 69 8.13 15.31 -6.10
N LEU A 70 8.22 15.18 -7.43
CA LEU A 70 8.77 16.26 -8.28
C LEU A 70 7.74 17.30 -8.70
N ARG A 71 6.52 17.22 -8.18
CA ARG A 71 5.43 18.17 -8.45
C ARG A 71 4.97 18.77 -7.13
N ASP A 72 4.55 20.02 -7.18
CA ASP A 72 3.91 20.69 -6.06
C ASP A 72 2.46 20.19 -5.93
N THR A 73 2.31 19.02 -5.29
CA THR A 73 1.03 18.35 -5.06
C THR A 73 1.08 17.64 -3.72
N LYS A 74 -0.03 17.72 -2.98
CA LYS A 74 -0.21 16.93 -1.77
C LYS A 74 -0.64 15.51 -2.12
N VAL A 75 -0.39 14.60 -1.19
CA VAL A 75 -0.81 13.20 -1.28
C VAL A 75 -1.73 12.89 -0.12
N ALA A 76 -2.95 12.45 -0.41
CA ALA A 76 -3.88 11.96 0.58
C ALA A 76 -3.84 10.44 0.60
N ILE A 77 -3.63 9.88 1.78
CA ILE A 77 -3.63 8.43 2.03
C ILE A 77 -5.00 8.08 2.60
N LEU A 78 -5.71 7.21 1.90
CA LEU A 78 -7.04 6.75 2.29
C LEU A 78 -6.87 5.52 3.19
N GLY A 79 -7.27 5.66 4.46
CA GLY A 79 -7.35 4.57 5.43
C GLY A 79 -8.72 3.89 5.38
N ALA A 80 -8.84 2.78 6.10
CA ALA A 80 -10.03 1.92 6.02
C ALA A 80 -11.33 2.56 6.57
N ALA A 81 -11.26 3.67 7.30
CA ALA A 81 -12.44 4.40 7.80
C ALA A 81 -12.81 5.61 6.91
N ILE A 82 -12.27 5.67 5.69
CA ILE A 82 -12.54 6.77 4.75
C ILE A 82 -14.03 6.88 4.42
N THR A 83 -14.53 8.11 4.40
CA THR A 83 -15.92 8.43 4.04
C THR A 83 -16.03 9.11 2.68
N THR A 84 -17.23 9.10 2.09
CA THR A 84 -17.50 9.84 0.85
C THR A 84 -17.27 11.34 1.02
N ASP A 85 -17.64 11.90 2.17
CA ASP A 85 -17.52 13.34 2.46
C ASP A 85 -16.04 13.77 2.49
N GLU A 86 -15.17 13.00 3.16
CA GLU A 86 -13.71 13.25 3.14
C GLU A 86 -13.13 13.18 1.72
N VAL A 87 -13.63 12.24 0.89
CA VAL A 87 -13.21 12.15 -0.51
C VAL A 87 -13.71 13.35 -1.31
N GLU A 88 -14.97 13.75 -1.17
CA GLU A 88 -15.50 14.92 -1.88
C GLU A 88 -14.72 16.20 -1.53
N GLU A 89 -14.43 16.41 -0.24
CA GLU A 89 -13.64 17.54 0.27
C GLU A 89 -12.22 17.54 -0.33
N ILE A 90 -11.48 16.43 -0.25
CA ILE A 90 -10.10 16.41 -0.75
C ILE A 90 -10.03 16.61 -2.27
N LEU A 91 -11.08 16.19 -2.98
CA LEU A 91 -11.19 16.35 -4.42
C LEU A 91 -11.47 17.82 -4.84
N GLU A 92 -11.78 18.75 -3.93
CA GLU A 92 -11.80 20.19 -4.20
C GLU A 92 -10.39 20.77 -4.43
N SER A 93 -9.36 20.05 -3.98
CA SER A 93 -7.96 20.39 -4.18
C SER A 93 -7.30 19.60 -5.32
N ASN A 94 -6.04 19.90 -5.63
CA ASN A 94 -5.22 19.16 -6.60
C ASN A 94 -4.44 17.99 -5.96
N CYS A 95 -4.96 17.42 -4.87
CA CYS A 95 -4.34 16.31 -4.17
C CYS A 95 -4.40 15.01 -4.99
N LEU A 96 -3.31 14.24 -4.96
CA LEU A 96 -3.27 12.87 -5.47
C LEU A 96 -3.62 11.89 -4.35
N LEU A 97 -4.17 10.73 -4.70
CA LEU A 97 -4.65 9.75 -3.73
C LEU A 97 -3.81 8.47 -3.77
N ILE A 98 -3.46 7.95 -2.60
CA ILE A 98 -2.98 6.57 -2.40
C ILE A 98 -4.01 5.88 -1.51
N ALA A 99 -4.48 4.70 -1.89
CA ALA A 99 -5.41 3.94 -1.06
C ALA A 99 -4.70 2.77 -0.37
N ALA A 100 -4.98 2.59 0.92
CA ALA A 100 -4.60 1.39 1.66
C ALA A 100 -5.65 0.31 1.42
N ASP A 101 -5.26 -0.71 0.67
CA ASP A 101 -6.03 -1.91 0.38
C ASP A 101 -7.49 -1.61 -0.05
N GLY A 102 -8.50 -2.17 0.64
CA GLY A 102 -9.91 -2.04 0.27
C GLY A 102 -10.48 -0.63 0.37
N SER A 103 -9.77 0.34 0.96
CA SER A 103 -10.24 1.72 1.14
C SER A 103 -10.59 2.43 -0.17
N CYS A 104 -10.03 2.03 -1.31
CA CYS A 104 -10.44 2.59 -2.61
C CYS A 104 -11.87 2.21 -3.02
N GLY A 105 -12.50 1.23 -2.36
CA GLY A 105 -13.90 0.88 -2.60
C GLY A 105 -14.85 2.05 -2.34
N VAL A 106 -14.50 3.00 -1.47
CA VAL A 106 -15.28 4.23 -1.23
C VAL A 106 -15.49 5.02 -2.51
N LEU A 107 -14.54 4.95 -3.47
CA LEU A 107 -14.61 5.70 -4.71
C LEU A 107 -15.76 5.25 -5.60
N ASP A 108 -16.15 3.97 -5.55
CA ASP A 108 -17.28 3.42 -6.32
C ASP A 108 -18.65 3.72 -5.66
N THR A 109 -18.66 4.25 -4.43
CA THR A 109 -19.89 4.67 -3.74
C THR A 109 -20.29 6.12 -4.01
N LEU A 110 -19.40 6.90 -4.64
CA LEU A 110 -19.62 8.30 -5.00
C LEU A 110 -20.53 8.43 -6.24
N PRO A 111 -21.20 9.58 -6.43
CA PRO A 111 -21.91 9.87 -7.68
C PRO A 111 -20.98 9.75 -8.90
N ASN A 112 -21.46 9.19 -10.01
CA ASN A 112 -20.62 8.79 -11.17
C ASN A 112 -19.56 9.82 -11.61
N SER A 113 -19.90 11.10 -11.76
CA SER A 113 -18.94 12.12 -12.18
C SER A 113 -17.85 12.40 -11.13
N VAL A 114 -18.19 12.28 -9.86
CA VAL A 114 -17.27 12.41 -8.72
C VAL A 114 -16.40 11.17 -8.62
N SER A 115 -16.98 9.97 -8.77
CA SER A 115 -16.26 8.69 -8.79
C SER A 115 -15.18 8.66 -9.86
N GLU A 116 -15.51 9.00 -11.12
CA GLU A 116 -14.53 9.05 -12.21
C GLU A 116 -13.39 10.05 -11.93
N ARG A 117 -13.73 11.22 -11.37
CA ARG A 117 -12.73 12.21 -10.93
C ARG A 117 -11.83 11.63 -9.84
N ALA A 118 -12.39 10.91 -8.88
CA ALA A 118 -11.65 10.33 -7.77
C ALA A 118 -10.69 9.22 -8.24
N TRP A 119 -11.19 8.28 -9.06
CA TRP A 119 -10.38 7.24 -9.68
C TRP A 119 -9.24 7.83 -10.54
N SER A 120 -9.47 8.94 -11.25
CA SER A 120 -8.41 9.61 -12.01
C SER A 120 -7.29 10.21 -11.15
N ARG A 121 -7.56 10.49 -9.86
CA ARG A 121 -6.58 10.99 -8.89
C ARG A 121 -5.92 9.89 -8.07
N LEU A 122 -6.45 8.67 -8.08
CA LEU A 122 -5.83 7.51 -7.44
C LEU A 122 -4.57 7.09 -8.22
N VAL A 123 -3.40 7.22 -7.60
CA VAL A 123 -2.12 6.99 -8.28
C VAL A 123 -1.61 5.57 -8.12
N CYS A 124 -1.93 4.93 -7.00
CA CYS A 124 -1.65 3.53 -6.70
C CYS A 124 -2.47 3.08 -5.49
N ILE A 125 -2.58 1.76 -5.32
CA ILE A 125 -3.03 1.14 -4.06
C ILE A 125 -1.86 0.44 -3.38
N VAL A 126 -1.88 0.33 -2.06
CA VAL A 126 -0.93 -0.43 -1.25
C VAL A 126 -1.72 -1.53 -0.56
N SER A 127 -1.49 -2.79 -0.92
CA SER A 127 -2.41 -3.88 -0.58
C SER A 127 -1.67 -5.19 -0.37
N ASP A 128 -2.16 -6.00 0.56
CA ASP A 128 -1.77 -7.39 0.78
C ASP A 128 -2.56 -8.38 -0.12
N GLY A 129 -3.52 -7.87 -0.88
CA GLY A 129 -4.38 -8.59 -1.80
C GLY A 129 -5.79 -8.91 -1.29
N ASP A 130 -6.17 -8.54 -0.06
CA ASP A 130 -7.42 -8.99 0.56
C ASP A 130 -8.58 -7.96 0.59
N GLY A 131 -8.37 -6.75 0.06
CA GLY A 131 -9.33 -5.62 0.10
C GLY A 131 -10.63 -5.74 -0.70
N GLY A 132 -10.99 -6.94 -1.16
CA GLY A 132 -12.27 -7.24 -1.79
C GLY A 132 -12.59 -6.40 -3.03
N GLU A 133 -13.85 -5.95 -3.16
CA GLU A 133 -14.34 -5.23 -4.34
C GLU A 133 -13.55 -3.95 -4.65
N GLY A 134 -13.02 -3.28 -3.62
CA GLY A 134 -12.17 -2.09 -3.81
C GLY A 134 -10.89 -2.42 -4.58
N THR A 135 -10.15 -3.43 -4.12
CA THR A 135 -8.93 -3.91 -4.78
C THR A 135 -9.22 -4.48 -6.17
N VAL A 136 -10.32 -5.23 -6.33
CA VAL A 136 -10.79 -5.73 -7.63
C VAL A 136 -11.06 -4.58 -8.62
N ALA A 137 -11.74 -3.53 -8.16
CA ALA A 137 -12.04 -2.34 -8.95
C ALA A 137 -10.77 -1.60 -9.40
N ALA A 138 -9.79 -1.46 -8.50
CA ALA A 138 -8.50 -0.85 -8.82
C ALA A 138 -7.72 -1.65 -9.87
N VAL A 139 -7.68 -2.98 -9.74
CA VAL A 139 -7.03 -3.89 -10.71
C VAL A 139 -7.69 -3.77 -12.09
N LYS A 140 -9.03 -3.83 -12.17
CA LYS A 140 -9.78 -3.69 -13.43
C LYS A 140 -9.57 -2.34 -14.11
N ARG A 141 -9.29 -1.29 -13.34
CA ARG A 141 -8.99 0.07 -13.83
C ARG A 141 -7.51 0.26 -14.20
N GLY A 142 -6.65 -0.74 -14.00
CA GLY A 142 -5.23 -0.66 -14.31
C GLY A 142 -4.44 0.23 -13.34
N VAL A 143 -4.96 0.46 -12.13
CA VAL A 143 -4.27 1.24 -11.10
C VAL A 143 -3.05 0.46 -10.63
N PRO A 144 -1.85 1.09 -10.56
CA PRO A 144 -0.66 0.42 -10.03
C PRO A 144 -0.87 -0.15 -8.63
N VAL A 145 -0.39 -1.37 -8.39
CA VAL A 145 -0.49 -2.05 -7.10
C VAL A 145 0.89 -2.14 -6.48
N ILE A 146 1.05 -1.57 -5.29
CA ILE A 146 2.18 -1.80 -4.40
C ILE A 146 1.80 -3.00 -3.54
N LEU A 147 2.08 -4.18 -4.07
CA LEU A 147 1.67 -5.47 -3.49
C LEU A 147 2.68 -5.89 -2.43
N HIS A 148 2.22 -6.31 -1.25
CA HIS A 148 3.12 -6.77 -0.20
C HIS A 148 2.85 -8.21 0.24
N ALA A 149 3.93 -8.94 0.49
CA ALA A 149 3.88 -10.28 1.06
C ALA A 149 4.11 -10.27 2.57
N HIS A 150 3.33 -11.10 3.27
CA HIS A 150 3.51 -11.48 4.67
C HIS A 150 3.04 -12.92 4.94
N GLY A 151 3.28 -13.42 6.15
CA GLY A 151 3.21 -14.85 6.47
C GLY A 151 1.87 -15.56 6.32
N ASP A 152 0.78 -14.85 6.07
CA ASP A 152 -0.58 -15.41 5.99
C ASP A 152 -1.42 -14.90 4.80
N ASN A 153 -0.82 -14.21 3.81
CA ASN A 153 -1.56 -13.67 2.66
C ASN A 153 -1.26 -14.32 1.29
N SER A 154 -0.64 -15.51 1.27
CA SER A 154 -0.27 -16.17 0.00
C SER A 154 -1.45 -16.43 -0.93
N ASP A 155 -2.59 -16.83 -0.37
CA ASP A 155 -3.81 -17.03 -1.15
C ASP A 155 -4.31 -15.69 -1.72
N SER A 156 -4.36 -14.64 -0.89
CA SER A 156 -4.82 -13.30 -1.27
C SER A 156 -4.00 -12.69 -2.41
N TRP A 157 -2.66 -12.66 -2.29
CA TRP A 157 -1.84 -12.10 -3.36
C TRP A 157 -1.86 -12.99 -4.61
N SER A 158 -2.03 -14.31 -4.48
CA SER A 158 -2.12 -15.20 -5.65
C SER A 158 -3.40 -14.95 -6.44
N GLU A 159 -4.55 -14.84 -5.75
CA GLU A 159 -5.84 -14.51 -6.36
C GLU A 159 -5.80 -13.13 -7.05
N LEU A 160 -5.15 -12.14 -6.43
CA LEU A 160 -4.97 -10.82 -7.04
C LEU A 160 -4.13 -10.90 -8.32
N LEU A 161 -3.02 -11.65 -8.33
CA LEU A 161 -2.20 -11.82 -9.54
C LEU A 161 -2.94 -12.55 -10.65
N GLU A 162 -3.74 -13.57 -10.31
CA GLU A 162 -4.61 -14.25 -11.27
C GLU A 162 -5.62 -13.29 -11.91
N LEU A 163 -6.33 -12.50 -11.09
CA LEU A 163 -7.24 -11.47 -11.58
C LEU A 163 -6.51 -10.45 -12.46
N ALA A 164 -5.37 -9.93 -12.00
CA ALA A 164 -4.61 -8.90 -12.69
C ALA A 164 -4.06 -9.40 -14.05
N SER A 165 -3.55 -10.64 -14.09
CA SER A 165 -3.03 -11.26 -15.32
C SER A 165 -4.11 -11.52 -16.36
N SER A 166 -5.37 -11.72 -15.92
CA SER A 166 -6.51 -11.91 -16.81
C SER A 166 -7.01 -10.61 -17.48
N GLN A 167 -6.54 -9.45 -17.03
CA GLN A 167 -6.93 -8.16 -17.61
C GLN A 167 -6.27 -7.96 -18.97
N ARG A 168 -6.99 -7.30 -19.90
CA ARG A 168 -6.44 -6.95 -21.23
C ARG A 168 -5.17 -6.09 -21.14
N SER A 169 -5.09 -5.24 -20.12
CA SER A 169 -3.93 -4.42 -19.79
C SER A 169 -3.66 -4.58 -18.30
N PRO A 170 -2.86 -5.59 -17.90
CA PRO A 170 -2.56 -5.83 -16.49
C PRO A 170 -1.99 -4.58 -15.81
N PRO A 171 -2.43 -4.25 -14.58
CA PRO A 171 -1.87 -3.12 -13.84
C PRO A 171 -0.38 -3.33 -13.57
N PRO A 172 0.43 -2.26 -13.48
CA PRO A 172 1.79 -2.38 -12.96
C PRO A 172 1.80 -2.91 -11.53
N ILE A 173 2.74 -3.81 -11.22
CA ILE A 173 2.92 -4.37 -9.88
C ILE A 173 4.31 -3.99 -9.36
N VAL A 174 4.37 -3.43 -8.15
CA VAL A 174 5.62 -3.21 -7.41
C VAL A 174 5.57 -4.09 -6.17
N LEU A 175 6.61 -4.88 -5.95
CA LEU A 175 6.66 -5.84 -4.85
C LEU A 175 7.28 -5.22 -3.60
N THR A 176 6.62 -5.41 -2.46
CA THR A 176 7.13 -5.06 -1.15
C THR A 176 7.01 -6.22 -0.17
N HIS A 177 7.74 -6.17 0.94
CA HIS A 177 7.77 -7.22 1.97
C HIS A 177 8.06 -6.61 3.34
N GLN A 178 8.07 -7.45 4.38
CA GLN A 178 8.33 -7.04 5.77
C GLN A 178 9.41 -7.89 6.47
N THR A 179 10.41 -8.34 5.70
CA THR A 179 11.57 -9.10 6.21
C THR A 179 12.80 -8.20 6.39
N PRO A 180 13.72 -8.51 7.32
CA PRO A 180 14.89 -7.67 7.58
C PRO A 180 15.96 -7.78 6.48
N GLU A 181 16.02 -8.91 5.77
CA GLU A 181 16.96 -9.13 4.68
C GLU A 181 16.41 -8.61 3.35
N SER A 182 17.29 -8.06 2.51
CA SER A 182 16.93 -7.60 1.17
C SER A 182 16.56 -8.77 0.26
N ILE A 183 15.45 -8.65 -0.46
CA ILE A 183 15.02 -9.62 -1.49
C ILE A 183 15.13 -8.95 -2.86
N GLU A 184 15.82 -9.60 -3.79
CA GLU A 184 16.07 -9.03 -5.11
C GLU A 184 14.75 -8.74 -5.87
N GLY A 185 14.54 -7.48 -6.27
CA GLY A 185 13.36 -7.07 -7.02
C GLY A 185 12.11 -6.85 -6.17
N MET A 186 12.27 -6.78 -4.84
CA MET A 186 11.27 -6.33 -3.87
C MET A 186 11.85 -5.20 -3.00
N HIS A 187 10.99 -4.52 -2.25
CA HIS A 187 11.39 -3.43 -1.34
C HIS A 187 10.77 -3.58 0.05
N ASN A 188 11.40 -3.02 1.08
CA ASN A 188 10.79 -2.91 2.41
C ASN A 188 10.80 -1.44 2.85
N PRO A 189 9.73 -0.67 2.59
CA PRO A 189 9.66 0.72 3.02
C PRO A 189 9.38 0.89 4.52
N GLY A 190 9.10 -0.21 5.24
CA GLY A 190 8.55 -0.19 6.60
C GLY A 190 7.03 -0.42 6.62
N GLY A 191 6.42 -0.24 7.79
CA GLY A 191 4.99 -0.48 8.02
C GLY A 191 4.65 -1.96 8.22
N PHE A 192 3.50 -2.21 8.82
CA PHE A 192 2.96 -3.52 9.12
C PHE A 192 1.52 -3.69 8.60
N THR A 193 0.66 -2.67 8.73
CA THR A 193 -0.69 -2.67 8.17
C THR A 193 -0.72 -1.95 6.82
N ASP A 194 -1.72 -2.17 5.97
CA ASP A 194 -1.81 -1.48 4.67
C ASP A 194 -1.78 0.05 4.83
N GLY A 195 -2.42 0.55 5.90
CA GLY A 195 -2.51 1.98 6.22
C GLY A 195 -1.15 2.61 6.52
N ASP A 196 -0.43 2.09 7.53
CA ASP A 196 0.91 2.60 7.85
C ASP A 196 1.92 2.31 6.74
N ARG A 197 1.78 1.18 6.01
CA ARG A 197 2.64 0.82 4.89
C ARG A 197 2.47 1.79 3.73
N ALA A 198 1.25 2.29 3.49
CA ALA A 198 1.02 3.34 2.50
C ALA A 198 1.76 4.64 2.85
N VAL A 199 1.80 5.00 4.14
CA VAL A 199 2.58 6.16 4.61
C VAL A 199 4.07 5.90 4.48
N CYS A 200 4.55 4.73 4.92
CA CYS A 200 5.94 4.33 4.78
C CYS A 200 6.39 4.34 3.32
N PHE A 201 5.58 3.81 2.41
CA PHE A 201 5.81 3.84 0.97
C PHE A 201 5.93 5.27 0.44
N ALA A 202 4.99 6.17 0.77
CA ALA A 202 5.03 7.56 0.33
C ALA A 202 6.29 8.28 0.85
N ARG A 203 6.66 8.05 2.12
CA ARG A 203 7.87 8.61 2.74
C ARG A 203 9.14 8.05 2.10
N ALA A 204 9.23 6.74 1.88
CA ALA A 204 10.35 6.06 1.22
C ALA A 204 10.53 6.51 -0.24
N LEU A 205 9.43 6.84 -0.91
CA LEU A 205 9.45 7.43 -2.25
C LEU A 205 9.99 8.87 -2.25
N GLY A 206 9.94 9.58 -1.12
CA GLY A 206 10.46 10.93 -0.95
C GLY A 206 9.40 12.02 -0.75
N VAL A 207 8.12 11.67 -0.61
CA VAL A 207 7.07 12.65 -0.29
C VAL A 207 7.33 13.22 1.10
N GLN A 208 7.33 14.55 1.24
CA GLN A 208 7.57 15.18 2.54
C GLN A 208 6.41 14.95 3.49
N ARG A 209 6.70 14.87 4.79
CA ARG A 209 5.69 14.60 5.82
C ARG A 209 4.56 15.63 5.75
N ASP A 210 4.88 16.91 5.55
CA ASP A 210 3.91 18.00 5.52
C ASP A 210 3.04 18.02 4.25
N ASP A 211 3.43 17.25 3.23
CA ASP A 211 2.67 17.07 1.99
C ASP A 211 1.75 15.84 2.03
N ILE A 212 1.77 15.08 3.12
CA ILE A 212 0.92 13.89 3.31
C ILE A 212 -0.28 14.25 4.21
N LEU A 213 -1.47 13.93 3.71
CA LEU A 213 -2.73 14.00 4.45
C LEU A 213 -3.21 12.57 4.74
N LEU A 214 -3.65 12.32 5.96
CA LEU A 214 -4.25 11.04 6.35
C LEU A 214 -5.76 11.21 6.46
N LEU A 215 -6.52 10.48 5.65
CA LEU A 215 -7.98 10.50 5.65
C LEU A 215 -8.48 9.10 6.03
N GLY A 216 -9.56 8.99 6.80
CA GLY A 216 -10.07 7.69 7.22
C GLY A 216 -9.07 6.81 8.01
N THR A 217 -7.98 7.39 8.51
CA THR A 217 -6.99 6.68 9.33
C THR A 217 -7.41 6.79 10.78
N ARG A 218 -7.90 5.69 11.35
CA ARG A 218 -8.46 5.62 12.70
C ARG A 218 -7.79 4.54 13.52
N THR A 219 -7.57 4.84 14.79
CA THR A 219 -6.92 3.96 15.78
C THR A 219 -7.92 3.42 16.82
N ASP A 220 -9.11 4.01 16.88
CA ASP A 220 -10.15 3.76 17.87
C ASP A 220 -11.32 2.89 17.36
N LEU A 221 -11.42 2.68 16.05
CA LEU A 221 -12.46 1.86 15.43
C LEU A 221 -11.92 1.08 14.22
N VAL A 222 -12.58 -0.03 13.90
CA VAL A 222 -12.35 -0.78 12.67
C VAL A 222 -13.17 -0.13 11.56
N GLY A 223 -12.50 0.44 10.56
CA GLY A 223 -13.15 1.13 9.45
C GLY A 223 -13.91 0.18 8.53
N GLU A 224 -14.92 0.69 7.83
CA GLU A 224 -15.80 -0.06 6.92
C GLU A 224 -15.02 -0.87 5.87
N TRP A 225 -13.88 -0.35 5.42
CA TRP A 225 -13.06 -0.94 4.37
C TRP A 225 -11.92 -1.85 4.90
N SER A 226 -12.01 -2.33 6.15
CA SER A 226 -10.94 -3.12 6.80
C SER A 226 -10.91 -4.61 6.43
N GLY A 227 -11.71 -5.04 5.44
CA GLY A 227 -11.86 -6.44 5.06
C GLY A 227 -12.49 -7.31 6.16
N THR A 228 -12.43 -8.63 5.98
CA THR A 228 -12.88 -9.59 7.00
C THR A 228 -11.81 -9.74 8.07
N THR A 229 -12.06 -9.24 9.29
CA THR A 229 -11.04 -9.25 10.34
C THR A 229 -11.59 -9.64 11.71
N ASN A 230 -10.71 -10.13 12.60
CA ASN A 230 -11.04 -10.29 14.02
C ASN A 230 -10.96 -8.91 14.70
N PRO A 231 -12.09 -8.35 15.20
CA PRO A 231 -12.09 -6.96 15.67
C PRO A 231 -11.11 -6.69 16.81
N LYS A 232 -10.96 -7.62 17.76
CA LYS A 232 -10.03 -7.45 18.89
C LYS A 232 -8.58 -7.41 18.44
N ARG A 233 -8.19 -8.35 17.56
CA ARG A 233 -6.83 -8.37 16.99
C ARG A 233 -6.58 -7.14 16.13
N LYS A 234 -7.56 -6.71 15.32
CA LYS A 234 -7.44 -5.53 14.46
C LYS A 234 -7.20 -4.27 15.29
N LEU A 235 -7.92 -4.05 16.40
CA LEU A 235 -7.69 -2.89 17.26
C LEU A 235 -6.25 -2.84 17.82
N VAL A 236 -5.66 -3.99 18.18
CA VAL A 236 -4.25 -4.04 18.60
C VAL A 236 -3.32 -3.74 17.41
N LYS A 237 -3.57 -4.28 16.22
CA LYS A 237 -2.82 -3.90 15.00
C LYS A 237 -2.90 -2.39 14.73
N LEU A 238 -4.03 -1.74 14.99
CA LEU A 238 -4.19 -0.29 14.81
C LEU A 238 -3.39 0.54 15.82
N GLN A 239 -3.10 0.00 17.01
CA GLN A 239 -2.17 0.63 17.96
C GLN A 239 -0.74 0.61 17.41
N TRP A 240 -0.31 -0.52 16.84
CA TRP A 240 0.99 -0.61 16.15
C TRP A 240 1.07 0.33 14.94
N MET A 241 0.00 0.43 14.16
CA MET A 241 -0.12 1.44 13.10
C MET A 241 0.09 2.85 13.68
N ALA A 242 -0.53 3.18 14.82
CA ALA A 242 -0.33 4.46 15.48
C ALA A 242 1.13 4.71 15.86
N GLU A 243 1.84 3.71 16.39
CA GLU A 243 3.26 3.82 16.74
C GLU A 243 4.13 4.13 15.52
N VAL A 244 3.90 3.43 14.40
CA VAL A 244 4.60 3.69 13.12
C VAL A 244 4.33 5.12 12.64
N LEU A 245 3.07 5.55 12.66
CA LEU A 245 2.67 6.89 12.19
C LEU A 245 3.22 8.00 13.08
N GLN A 246 3.22 7.82 14.40
CA GLN A 246 3.81 8.76 15.36
C GLN A 246 5.32 8.87 15.19
N HIS A 247 6.02 7.75 14.94
CA HIS A 247 7.45 7.76 14.61
C HIS A 247 7.74 8.60 13.35
N LEU A 248 6.85 8.54 12.36
CA LEU A 248 6.92 9.35 11.14
C LEU A 248 6.44 10.79 11.32
N GLY A 249 6.04 11.19 12.53
CA GLY A 249 5.61 12.55 12.87
C GLY A 249 4.15 12.86 12.56
N PHE A 250 3.29 11.85 12.41
CA PHE A 250 1.84 12.03 12.24
C PHE A 250 1.12 11.98 13.60
N LEU A 251 0.04 12.75 13.71
CA LEU A 251 -0.86 12.73 14.86
C LEU A 251 -2.08 11.90 14.47
N VAL A 252 -2.29 10.77 15.15
CA VAL A 252 -3.33 9.77 14.91
C VAL A 252 -3.86 9.16 16.20
#